data_AF-A0A1E1LPM4-F1
#
_entry.id   AF-A0A1E1LPM4-F1
#
_cell.length_a   1.000
_cell.length_b   1.000
_cell.length_c   1.000
_cell.angle_alpha   90.00
_cell.angle_beta   90.00
_cell.angle_gamma   90.00
#
_symmetry.space_group_name_H-M   'P 1'
#
loop_
_entity.id
_entity.type
_entity.pdbx_description
1 polymer ?
#
loop_
_entity_poly.entity_id
_entity_poly.type
_entity_poly.pdbx_seq_one_letter_code
_entity_poly.pdbx_strand_id
1 'polypeptide(L)'
;MCSWGFTPMSEAMCQASLDTIKLLFERGGNIDCGQLLHNAVQRVAPDAIELIGMLLDKGAPINDIQYKNHAPSEGQYFNRQNIMVN
;
A
#
# COMPACT_ATOMS: atom_id res chain seq x y z
N MET A 1 -13.20 13.84 -6.47
CA MET A 1 -12.02 13.35 -5.74
C MET A 1 -12.48 12.53 -4.54
N CYS A 2 -12.98 11.32 -4.75
CA CYS A 2 -13.34 10.33 -3.71
C CYS A 2 -13.33 8.91 -4.36
N SER A 3 -12.35 8.65 -5.22
CA SER A 3 -12.36 7.48 -6.11
C SER A 3 -11.09 6.65 -6.09
N TRP A 4 -10.05 7.11 -5.40
CA TRP A 4 -8.87 6.31 -5.09
C TRP A 4 -8.74 6.34 -3.58
N GLY A 5 -8.63 5.19 -2.92
CA GLY A 5 -8.49 5.05 -1.47
C GLY A 5 -7.18 5.63 -0.91
N PHE A 6 -6.78 6.82 -1.36
CA PHE A 6 -5.70 7.62 -0.82
C PHE A 6 -6.13 8.15 0.53
N THR A 7 -5.69 7.47 1.57
CA THR A 7 -5.72 8.03 2.93
C THR A 7 -4.45 8.86 3.11
N PRO A 8 -4.42 9.81 4.06
CA PRO A 8 -3.16 10.46 4.45
C PRO A 8 -2.05 9.44 4.75
N MET A 9 -2.43 8.25 5.23
CA MET A 9 -1.51 7.16 5.53
C MET A 9 -0.93 6.49 4.29
N SER A 10 -1.72 6.23 3.24
CA SER A 10 -1.20 5.65 2.00
C SER A 10 -0.24 6.61 1.28
N GLU A 11 -0.55 7.92 1.29
CA GLU A 11 0.35 8.95 0.76
C GLU A 11 1.66 9.04 1.57
N ALA A 12 1.55 8.95 2.90
CA ALA A 12 2.72 8.98 3.77
C ALA A 12 3.71 7.84 3.46
N MET A 13 3.23 6.65 3.10
CA MET A 13 4.11 5.54 2.71
C MET A 13 4.99 5.90 1.51
N CYS A 14 4.47 6.66 0.55
CA CYS A 14 5.19 7.04 -0.66
C CYS A 14 6.28 8.11 -0.40
N GLN A 15 6.01 9.07 0.49
CA GLN A 15 6.81 10.32 0.53
C GLN A 15 7.21 10.81 1.92
N ALA A 16 6.48 10.46 2.99
CA ALA A 16 6.70 11.06 4.30
C ALA A 16 7.88 10.43 5.05
N SER A 17 8.47 11.13 6.01
CA SER A 17 9.51 10.56 6.88
C SER A 17 8.97 9.40 7.73
N LEU A 18 9.85 8.48 8.15
CA LEU A 18 9.47 7.42 9.09
C LEU A 18 8.83 7.98 10.38
N ASP A 19 9.27 9.13 10.88
CA ASP A 19 8.69 9.75 12.07
C ASP A 19 7.24 10.19 11.85
N THR A 20 6.95 10.74 10.66
CA THR A 20 5.56 11.08 10.28
C THR A 20 4.71 9.83 10.20
N ILE A 21 5.26 8.76 9.62
CA ILE A 21 4.57 7.47 9.51
C ILE A 21 4.29 6.88 10.91
N LYS A 22 5.29 6.89 11.81
CA LYS A 22 5.14 6.44 13.21
C LYS A 22 4.07 7.25 13.93
N LEU A 23 4.07 8.57 13.78
CA LEU A 23 3.03 9.44 14.34
C LEU A 23 1.63 9.07 13.84
N LEU A 24 1.46 8.77 12.55
CA LEU A 24 0.16 8.36 12.01
C LEU A 24 -0.30 7.02 12.62
N PHE A 25 0.60 6.06 12.81
CA PHE A 25 0.29 4.83 13.53
C PHE A 25 -0.09 5.09 15.00
N GLU A 26 0.65 5.95 15.71
CA GLU A 26 0.35 6.35 17.10
C GLU A 26 -1.04 6.99 17.25
N ARG A 27 -1.55 7.61 16.18
CA ARG A 27 -2.89 8.24 16.14
C ARG A 27 -3.99 7.34 15.60
N GLY A 28 -3.75 6.03 15.54
CA GLY A 28 -4.75 5.04 15.16
C GLY A 28 -4.78 4.72 13.66
N GLY A 29 -3.69 4.97 12.94
CA GLY A 29 -3.53 4.53 11.56
C GLY A 29 -3.74 3.02 11.42
N ASN A 30 -4.61 2.63 10.50
CA ASN A 30 -4.97 1.22 10.28
C ASN A 30 -4.06 0.58 9.23
N ILE A 31 -3.35 -0.48 9.61
CA ILE A 31 -2.45 -1.25 8.74
C ILE A 31 -3.16 -1.87 7.52
N ASP A 32 -4.46 -2.19 7.67
CA ASP A 32 -5.25 -2.88 6.66
C ASP A 32 -5.88 -1.94 5.62
N CYS A 33 -5.70 -0.62 5.77
CA CYS A 33 -6.36 0.39 4.95
C CYS A 33 -5.40 1.14 4.04
N GLY A 34 -5.75 1.32 2.77
CA GLY A 34 -5.00 2.17 1.84
C GLY A 34 -3.78 1.50 1.18
N GLN A 35 -3.72 0.16 1.14
CA GLN A 35 -2.69 -0.58 0.42
C GLN A 35 -1.26 -0.17 0.83
N LEU A 36 -1.00 -0.04 2.14
CA LEU A 36 0.23 0.57 2.65
C LEU A 36 1.50 -0.08 2.11
N LEU A 37 1.54 -1.41 2.05
CA LEU A 37 2.69 -2.14 1.52
C LEU A 37 2.92 -1.87 0.03
N HIS A 38 1.86 -1.77 -0.79
CA HIS A 38 1.97 -1.42 -2.22
C HIS A 38 2.53 -0.01 -2.43
N ASN A 39 2.21 0.93 -1.54
CA ASN A 39 2.74 2.28 -1.59
C ASN A 39 4.19 2.32 -1.12
N ALA A 40 4.52 1.59 -0.05
CA ALA A 40 5.88 1.51 0.49
C ALA A 40 6.89 0.91 -0.50
N VAL A 41 6.51 -0.11 -1.30
CA VAL A 41 7.41 -0.69 -2.31
C VAL A 41 7.68 0.25 -3.50
N GLN A 42 6.85 1.27 -3.71
CA GLN A 42 7.05 2.29 -4.76
C GLN A 42 7.84 3.51 -4.28
N ARG A 43 8.11 3.60 -2.97
CA ARG A 43 8.83 4.70 -2.34
C ARG A 43 10.27 4.80 -2.87
N VAL A 44 10.67 6.00 -3.27
CA VAL A 44 12.05 6.29 -3.73
C VAL A 44 12.81 7.05 -2.63
N ALA A 45 13.06 6.36 -1.52
CA ALA A 45 13.80 6.90 -0.38
C ALA A 45 14.67 5.81 0.28
N PRO A 46 15.80 6.18 0.92
CA PRO A 46 16.75 5.21 1.47
C PRO A 46 16.17 4.39 2.64
N ASP A 47 15.08 4.85 3.25
CA ASP A 47 14.37 4.21 4.36
C ASP A 47 13.28 3.22 3.90
N ALA A 48 13.14 2.96 2.60
CA ALA A 48 12.09 2.09 2.07
C ALA A 48 12.15 0.66 2.64
N ILE A 49 13.35 0.08 2.80
CA ILE A 49 13.51 -1.27 3.37
C ILE A 49 13.10 -1.30 4.84
N GLU A 50 13.46 -0.27 5.61
CA GLU A 50 13.06 -0.14 7.02
C GLU A 50 11.53 -0.01 7.14
N LEU A 51 10.91 0.83 6.30
CA LEU A 51 9.46 0.97 6.25
C LEU A 51 8.77 -0.35 5.90
N ILE A 52 9.23 -1.06 4.87
CA ILE A 52 8.67 -2.36 4.47
C ILE A 52 8.76 -3.36 5.62
N GLY A 53 9.91 -3.46 6.30
CA GLY A 53 10.09 -4.30 7.48
C GLY A 53 9.07 -3.97 8.58
N MET A 54 8.94 -2.69 8.93
CA MET A 54 7.98 -2.24 9.94
C MET A 54 6.52 -2.59 9.57
N LEU A 55 6.13 -2.49 8.30
CA LEU A 55 4.78 -2.84 7.86
C LEU A 55 4.54 -4.36 7.97
N LEU A 56 5.51 -5.18 7.58
CA LEU A 56 5.43 -6.64 7.71
C LEU A 56 5.38 -7.08 9.18
N ASP A 57 6.18 -6.47 10.05
CA ASP A 57 6.16 -6.71 11.50
C ASP A 57 4.80 -6.33 12.14
N LYS A 58 4.09 -5.36 11.55
CA LYS A 58 2.73 -4.98 11.93
C LYS A 58 1.63 -5.87 11.33
N GLY A 59 1.99 -6.86 10.52
CA GLY A 59 1.05 -7.81 9.91
C GLY A 59 0.47 -7.38 8.57
N ALA A 60 1.10 -6.42 7.86
CA ALA A 60 0.65 -6.06 6.51
C ALA A 60 0.65 -7.30 5.59
N PRO A 61 -0.44 -7.52 4.82
CA PRO A 61 -0.55 -8.70 3.96
C PRO A 61 0.42 -8.60 2.78
N ILE A 62 1.41 -9.49 2.76
CA ILE A 62 2.48 -9.50 1.74
C ILE A 62 1.98 -9.86 0.33
N ASN A 63 0.88 -10.61 0.24
CA ASN A 63 0.35 -11.16 -1.02
C ASN A 63 -0.98 -10.52 -1.44
N ASP A 64 -1.37 -9.40 -0.84
CA ASP A 64 -2.59 -8.72 -1.26
C ASP A 64 -2.45 -8.24 -2.70
N ILE A 65 -3.53 -8.38 -3.47
CA ILE A 65 -3.59 -7.90 -4.85
C ILE A 65 -4.08 -6.45 -4.82
N GLN A 66 -3.31 -5.55 -5.42
CA GLN A 66 -3.71 -4.16 -5.59
C GLN A 66 -5.10 -4.07 -6.22
N TYR A 67 -5.97 -3.24 -5.63
CA TYR A 67 -7.36 -3.01 -6.08
C TYR A 67 -8.33 -4.19 -6.02
N LYS A 68 -7.95 -5.36 -5.48
CA LYS A 68 -8.85 -6.54 -5.38
C LYS A 68 -10.18 -6.25 -4.71
N ASN A 69 -10.17 -5.43 -3.65
CA ASN A 69 -11.36 -5.11 -2.86
C ASN A 69 -12.06 -3.81 -3.34
N HIS A 70 -11.66 -3.23 -4.48
CA HIS A 70 -12.36 -2.10 -5.08
C HIS A 70 -13.39 -2.63 -6.10
N ALA A 71 -14.68 -2.45 -5.82
CA ALA A 71 -15.76 -2.84 -6.74
C ALA A 71 -15.73 -2.02 -8.06
N PRO A 72 -16.18 -2.60 -9.18
CA PRO A 72 -15.50 -3.59 -9.98
C PRO A 72 -14.58 -2.93 -11.03
N SER A 73 -13.30 -3.27 -11.00
CA SER A 73 -12.50 -3.41 -12.23
C SER A 73 -12.38 -4.89 -12.61
N GLU A 74 -13.45 -5.66 -12.39
CA GLU A 74 -13.54 -7.10 -12.69
C GLU A 74 -13.27 -7.41 -14.18
N GLY A 75 -13.40 -6.42 -15.08
CA GLY A 75 -13.16 -6.60 -16.52
C GLY A 75 -11.74 -6.36 -17.03
N GLN A 76 -10.85 -5.69 -16.28
CA GLN A 76 -9.55 -5.25 -16.84
C GLN A 76 -8.32 -5.95 -16.25
N TYR A 77 -8.35 -6.39 -15.00
CA TYR A 77 -7.16 -6.94 -14.34
C TYR A 77 -6.92 -8.43 -14.63
N PHE A 78 -7.97 -9.23 -14.84
CA PHE A 78 -7.82 -10.65 -15.18
C PHE A 78 -7.18 -10.91 -16.56
N ASN A 79 -7.24 -9.95 -17.49
CA ASN A 79 -6.75 -10.14 -18.86
C ASN A 79 -5.27 -9.79 -19.07
N ARG A 80 -4.56 -9.22 -18.08
CA ARG A 80 -3.12 -8.90 -18.23
C ARG A 80 -2.17 -9.97 -17.72
N GLN A 81 -2.59 -10.78 -16.74
CA GLN A 81 -1.72 -11.87 -16.24
C GLN A 81 -1.77 -13.11 -17.14
N ASN A 82 -2.85 -13.36 -17.88
CA ASN A 82 -2.95 -14.46 -18.85
C ASN A 82 -2.21 -14.21 -20.19
N ILE A 83 -1.66 -13.01 -20.42
CA ILE A 83 -0.87 -12.68 -21.62
C ILE A 83 0.65 -12.81 -21.35
N MET A 84 1.08 -12.90 -20.08
CA MET A 84 2.50 -13.06 -19.72
C MET A 84 2.91 -14.49 -19.34
N VAL A 85 1.97 -15.45 -19.39
CA VAL A 85 2.24 -16.87 -19.13
C VAL A 85 1.75 -17.81 -20.26
N ASN A 86 1.56 -17.29 -21.48
CA ASN A 86 1.38 -18.08 -22.70
C ASN A 86 2.46 -17.73 -23.73
#